data_AF-A0A6B9ZHZ7-F1
#
_entry.id   AF-A0A6B9ZHZ7-F1
#
_cell.length_a   1.000
_cell.length_b   1.000
_cell.length_c   1.000
_cell.angle_alpha   90.00
_cell.angle_beta   90.00
_cell.angle_gamma   90.00
#
_symmetry.space_group_name_H-M   'P 1'
#
loop_
_entity.id
_entity.type
_entity.pdbx_description
1 polymer ?
#
loop_
_entity_poly.entity_id
_entity_poly.type
_entity_poly.pdbx_seq_one_letter_code
_entity_poly.pdbx_strand_id
1 'polypeptide(L)'
;MLKRDNLPLGIVLGLFTPMVAFLLYYLLVFMPKHDVSLSEFINIILDNHQMLPKLISICLLLNGVVFYFYTKSRRDVTAKGIFLVTMLYAIVILFLKVLHW
;
A
#
# COMPACT_ATOMS: atom_id res chain seq x y z
N MET A 1 -25.80 4.04 -14.14
CA MET A 1 -24.86 5.17 -14.24
C MET A 1 -24.15 5.36 -12.89
N LEU A 2 -23.08 4.62 -12.61
CA LEU A 2 -22.33 4.76 -11.35
C LEU A 2 -21.24 5.85 -11.50
N LYS A 3 -21.67 7.12 -11.61
CA LYS A 3 -20.78 8.29 -11.50
C LYS A 3 -20.42 8.53 -10.01
N ARG A 4 -19.85 7.54 -9.32
CA ARG A 4 -19.29 7.76 -7.97
C ARG A 4 -17.83 8.17 -8.13
N ASP A 5 -17.65 9.42 -8.54
CA ASP A 5 -16.35 10.07 -8.46
C ASP A 5 -16.27 10.81 -7.12
N ASN A 6 -15.97 10.04 -6.08
CA ASN A 6 -16.14 10.48 -4.70
C ASN A 6 -14.78 10.46 -4.01
N LEU A 7 -14.37 11.61 -3.49
CA LEU A 7 -13.11 11.75 -2.74
C LEU A 7 -13.00 10.75 -1.57
N PRO A 8 -14.04 10.52 -0.75
CA PRO A 8 -13.97 9.54 0.34
C PRO A 8 -13.69 8.12 -0.15
N LEU A 9 -14.21 7.76 -1.33
CA LEU A 9 -13.97 6.46 -1.94
C LEU A 9 -12.50 6.32 -2.32
N GLY A 10 -11.90 7.39 -2.85
CA GLY A 10 -10.47 7.46 -3.14
C GLY A 10 -9.60 7.33 -1.89
N ILE A 11 -9.98 8.00 -0.80
CA ILE A 11 -9.27 7.91 0.49
C ILE A 11 -9.32 6.48 1.04
N VAL A 12 -10.51 5.86 1.06
CA VAL A 12 -10.68 4.48 1.52
C VAL A 12 -9.85 3.53 0.66
N LEU A 13 -9.87 3.67 -0.66
CA LEU A 13 -9.04 2.86 -1.56
C LEU A 13 -7.55 3.08 -1.34
N GLY A 14 -7.11 4.34 -1.16
CA GLY A 14 -5.73 4.68 -0.89
C GLY A 14 -5.21 4.10 0.43
N LEU A 15 -6.06 3.95 1.45
CA LEU A 15 -5.73 3.33 2.73
C LEU A 15 -5.79 1.80 2.67
N PHE A 16 -6.76 1.26 1.95
CA PHE A 16 -7.03 -0.18 1.91
C PHE A 16 -6.11 -0.93 0.93
N THR A 17 -5.72 -0.31 -0.18
CA THR A 17 -4.86 -0.93 -1.21
C THR A 17 -3.53 -1.44 -0.66
N PRO A 18 -2.78 -0.69 0.18
CA PRO A 18 -1.56 -1.18 0.81
C PRO A 18 -1.79 -2.42 1.70
N MET A 19 -2.92 -2.49 2.41
CA MET A 19 -3.26 -3.64 3.25
C MET A 19 -3.52 -4.89 2.39
N VAL A 20 -4.24 -4.72 1.27
CA VAL A 20 -4.46 -5.79 0.30
C VAL A 20 -3.14 -6.21 -0.34
N ALA A 21 -2.27 -5.25 -0.70
CA ALA A 21 -0.95 -5.54 -1.27
C ALA A 21 -0.07 -6.37 -0.31
N PHE A 22 -0.06 -6.00 0.97
CA PHE A 22 0.64 -6.72 2.03
C PHE A 22 0.13 -8.16 2.15
N LEU A 23 -1.19 -8.34 2.20
CA LEU A 23 -1.82 -9.65 2.32
C LEU A 23 -1.56 -10.52 1.08
N LEU A 24 -1.66 -9.94 -0.13
CA LEU A 24 -1.35 -10.63 -1.38
C LEU A 24 0.12 -11.05 -1.43
N TYR A 25 1.04 -10.22 -0.98
CA TYR A 25 2.46 -10.59 -0.90
C TYR A 25 2.67 -11.77 0.06
N TYR A 26 2.07 -11.73 1.25
CA TYR A 26 2.12 -12.85 2.20
C TYR A 26 1.58 -14.14 1.57
N LEU A 27 0.37 -14.11 1.00
CA LEU A 27 -0.30 -15.30 0.46
C LEU A 27 0.35 -15.86 -0.80
N LEU A 28 0.84 -15.01 -1.71
CA LEU A 28 1.34 -15.45 -3.02
C LEU A 28 2.85 -15.68 -3.04
N VAL A 29 3.61 -15.01 -2.19
CA VAL A 29 5.08 -15.06 -2.22
C VAL A 29 5.64 -15.79 -1.00
N PHE A 30 5.13 -15.52 0.19
CA PHE A 30 5.75 -15.96 1.44
C PHE A 30 5.20 -17.29 1.95
N MET A 31 3.87 -17.40 2.02
CA MET A 31 3.15 -18.61 2.45
C MET A 31 3.58 -19.86 1.65
N PRO A 32 3.59 -19.87 0.31
CA PRO A 32 3.97 -21.07 -0.46
C PRO A 32 5.46 -21.43 -0.38
N LYS A 33 6.32 -20.55 0.13
CA LYS A 33 7.78 -20.80 0.22
C LYS A 33 8.25 -21.20 1.60
N HIS A 34 7.52 -20.82 2.64
CA HIS A 34 8.02 -20.87 4.02
C HIS A 34 7.05 -21.50 5.01
N ASP A 35 5.78 -21.77 4.64
CA ASP A 35 4.74 -22.35 5.52
C ASP A 35 4.62 -21.63 6.89
N VAL A 36 4.98 -20.35 6.93
CA VAL A 36 4.94 -19.53 8.16
C VAL A 36 3.57 -18.92 8.38
N SER A 37 3.21 -18.77 9.65
CA SER A 37 2.01 -18.05 10.07
C SER A 37 2.13 -16.54 9.84
N LEU A 38 0.99 -15.84 9.76
CA LEU A 38 0.97 -14.39 9.55
C LEU A 38 1.65 -13.62 10.69
N SER A 39 1.53 -14.09 11.92
CA SER A 39 2.24 -13.53 13.08
C SER A 39 3.75 -13.65 12.95
N GLU A 40 4.22 -14.78 12.46
CA GLU A 40 5.65 -15.06 12.31
C GLU A 40 6.24 -14.29 11.14
N PHE A 41 5.49 -14.16 10.05
CA PHE A 41 5.85 -13.26 8.95
C PHE A 41 5.99 -11.80 9.40
N ILE A 42 5.07 -11.30 10.23
CA ILE A 42 5.18 -9.95 10.80
C ILE A 42 6.44 -9.81 11.65
N ASN A 43 6.74 -10.78 12.51
CA ASN A 43 7.97 -10.77 13.32
C ASN A 43 9.22 -10.76 12.45
N ILE A 44 9.28 -11.60 11.40
CA ILE A 44 10.42 -11.65 10.47
C ILE A 44 10.63 -10.31 9.77
N ILE A 45 9.56 -9.63 9.35
CA ILE A 45 9.67 -8.33 8.68
C ILE A 45 10.13 -7.23 9.64
N LEU A 46 9.60 -7.24 10.87
CA LEU A 46 9.97 -6.24 11.89
C LEU A 46 11.42 -6.40 12.35
N ASP A 47 11.90 -7.63 12.43
CA ASP A 47 13.28 -7.95 12.82
C ASP A 47 14.27 -7.71 11.66
N ASN A 48 13.80 -7.79 10.41
CA ASN A 48 14.64 -7.63 9.22
C ASN A 48 14.54 -6.21 8.63
N HIS A 49 15.49 -5.35 9.03
CA HIS A 49 15.63 -3.97 8.55
C HIS A 49 15.73 -3.82 7.01
N GLN A 50 16.11 -4.86 6.26
CA GLN A 50 16.18 -4.81 4.81
C GLN A 50 14.89 -5.25 4.10
N MET A 51 14.06 -6.08 4.74
CA MET A 51 12.80 -6.55 4.14
C MET A 51 11.69 -5.52 4.25
N LEU A 52 11.59 -4.82 5.37
CA LEU A 52 10.51 -3.86 5.63
C LEU A 52 10.43 -2.75 4.55
N PRO A 53 11.51 -2.08 4.14
CA PRO A 53 11.46 -1.10 3.06
C PRO A 53 11.06 -1.69 1.69
N LYS A 54 11.49 -2.94 1.40
CA LYS A 54 11.13 -3.63 0.15
C LYS A 54 9.64 -3.91 0.07
N LEU A 55 9.06 -4.38 1.18
CA LEU A 55 7.62 -4.65 1.26
C LEU A 55 6.80 -3.36 1.14
N ILE A 56 7.21 -2.31 1.83
CA ILE A 56 6.58 -0.98 1.73
C ILE A 56 6.60 -0.49 0.28
N SER A 57 7.72 -0.66 -0.43
CA SER A 57 7.83 -0.29 -1.85
C SER A 57 6.85 -1.07 -2.74
N ILE A 58 6.67 -2.37 -2.50
CA ILE A 58 5.67 -3.20 -3.22
C ILE A 58 4.25 -2.71 -2.93
N CYS A 59 3.93 -2.41 -1.68
CA CYS A 59 2.62 -1.88 -1.30
C CYS A 59 2.32 -0.53 -1.96
N LEU A 60 3.30 0.37 -2.00
CA LEU A 60 3.21 1.67 -2.68
C LEU A 60 3.07 1.51 -4.20
N LEU A 61 3.79 0.57 -4.81
CA LEU A 61 3.66 0.26 -6.24
C LEU A 61 2.25 -0.19 -6.59
N LEU A 62 1.67 -1.12 -5.82
CA LEU A 62 0.31 -1.58 -6.08
C LEU A 62 -0.72 -0.46 -5.90
N ASN A 63 -0.51 0.44 -4.93
CA ASN A 63 -1.31 1.64 -4.76
C ASN A 63 -1.21 2.57 -5.98
N GLY A 64 0.00 2.76 -6.53
CA GLY A 64 0.22 3.49 -7.78
C GLY A 64 -0.47 2.88 -8.99
N VAL A 65 -0.56 1.55 -9.06
CA VAL A 65 -1.34 0.84 -10.09
C VAL A 65 -2.83 1.16 -9.97
N VAL A 66 -3.39 1.09 -8.75
CA VAL A 66 -4.80 1.46 -8.51
C VAL A 66 -5.05 2.92 -8.86
N PHE A 67 -4.17 3.83 -8.45
CA PHE A 67 -4.22 5.24 -8.84
C PHE A 67 -4.28 5.40 -10.36
N TYR A 68 -3.36 4.75 -11.10
CA TYR A 68 -3.31 4.79 -12.56
C TYR A 68 -4.61 4.29 -13.21
N PHE A 69 -5.18 3.18 -12.72
CA PHE A 69 -6.45 2.67 -13.22
C PHE A 69 -7.61 3.67 -13.04
N TYR A 70 -7.69 4.34 -11.89
CA TYR A 70 -8.74 5.33 -11.62
C TYR A 70 -8.56 6.61 -12.46
N THR A 71 -7.34 7.06 -12.68
CA THR A 71 -7.04 8.16 -13.61
C THR A 71 -7.42 7.79 -15.04
N LYS A 72 -7.07 6.58 -15.50
CA LYS A 72 -7.44 6.10 -16.85
C LYS A 72 -8.96 6.01 -17.05
N SER A 73 -9.72 5.69 -15.99
CA SER A 73 -11.17 5.64 -16.01
C SER A 73 -11.85 7.02 -15.96
N ARG A 74 -11.10 8.13 -16.04
CA ARG A 74 -11.60 9.52 -15.89
C ARG A 74 -12.37 9.74 -14.57
N ARG A 75 -11.91 9.10 -13.49
CA ARG A 75 -12.44 9.27 -12.12
C ARG A 75 -11.46 10.11 -11.31
N ASP A 76 -11.33 11.37 -11.72
CA ASP A 76 -10.26 12.25 -11.26
C ASP A 76 -10.39 12.62 -9.77
N VAL A 77 -11.61 12.73 -9.24
CA VAL A 77 -11.83 13.03 -7.81
C VAL A 77 -11.41 11.84 -6.92
N THR A 78 -11.71 10.62 -7.37
CA THR A 78 -11.33 9.39 -6.68
C THR A 78 -9.82 9.20 -6.74
N ALA A 79 -9.21 9.44 -7.91
CA ALA A 79 -7.76 9.39 -8.08
C ALA A 79 -7.04 10.39 -7.16
N LYS A 80 -7.57 11.62 -7.01
CA LYS A 80 -7.06 12.60 -6.05
C LYS A 80 -7.09 12.09 -4.61
N GLY A 81 -8.16 11.40 -4.21
CA GLY A 81 -8.26 10.81 -2.87
C GLY A 81 -7.21 9.73 -2.63
N ILE A 82 -6.98 8.85 -3.61
CA ILE A 82 -5.93 7.82 -3.55
C ILE A 82 -4.56 8.49 -3.41
N PHE A 83 -4.24 9.43 -4.31
CA PHE A 83 -2.98 10.13 -4.34
C PHE A 83 -2.67 10.89 -3.04
N LEU A 84 -3.68 11.55 -2.45
CA LEU A 84 -3.55 12.27 -1.19
C LEU A 84 -3.10 11.32 -0.07
N VAL A 85 -3.70 10.14 0.03
CA VAL A 85 -3.31 9.14 1.03
C VAL A 85 -1.90 8.58 0.75
N THR A 86 -1.57 8.30 -0.51
CA THR A 86 -0.21 7.86 -0.88
C THR A 86 0.85 8.91 -0.53
N MET A 87 0.55 10.19 -0.73
CA MET A 87 1.43 11.29 -0.38
C MET A 87 1.63 11.38 1.14
N LEU A 88 0.56 11.19 1.92
CA LEU A 88 0.64 11.12 3.39
C LEU A 88 1.55 9.96 3.85
N TYR A 89 1.41 8.78 3.26
CA TYR A 89 2.31 7.66 3.53
C TYR A 89 3.78 8.00 3.21
N ALA A 90 4.03 8.61 2.05
CA ALA A 90 5.38 9.01 1.66
C ALA A 90 6.00 9.99 2.68
N ILE A 91 5.22 10.97 3.14
CA ILE A 91 5.63 11.92 4.18
C ILE A 91 5.96 11.17 5.47
N VAL A 92 5.08 10.28 5.96
CA VAL A 92 5.33 9.48 7.18
C VAL A 92 6.59 8.64 7.06
N ILE A 93 6.80 7.96 5.93
CA ILE A 93 7.99 7.14 5.70
C ILE A 93 9.26 7.99 5.68
N LEU A 94 9.21 9.17 5.06
CA LEU A 94 10.34 10.11 5.07
C LEU A 94 10.64 10.61 6.48
N PHE A 95 9.63 10.98 7.27
CA PHE A 95 9.81 11.37 8.67
C PHE A 95 10.41 10.24 9.51
N LEU A 96 9.90 9.02 9.39
CA LEU A 96 10.45 7.86 10.10
C LEU A 96 11.89 7.58 9.71
N LYS A 97 12.23 7.72 8.42
CA LYS A 97 13.60 7.53 7.93
C LYS A 97 14.55 8.61 8.44
N VAL A 98 14.10 9.85 8.58
CA VAL A 98 14.91 10.96 9.12
C VAL A 98 15.07 10.86 10.63
N LEU A 99 14.08 10.35 11.36
CA LEU A 99 14.11 10.25 12.83
C LEU A 99 14.84 8.99 13.35
N HIS A 100 14.82 7.89 12.59
CA HIS A 100 15.55 6.64 12.91
C HIS A 100 16.94 6.56 12.24
N TRP A 101 17.46 7.69 11.76
CA TRP A 101 18.85 7.90 11.33
C TRP A 101 19.52 8.91 12.26
#